data_AF-A0A9E1ZLC4-F1
#
_entry.id   AF-A0A9E1ZLC4-F1
#
_cell.length_a   1.000
_cell.length_b   1.000
_cell.length_c   1.000
_cell.angle_alpha   90.00
_cell.angle_beta   90.00
_cell.angle_gamma   90.00
#
_symmetry.space_group_name_H-M   'P 1'
#
loop_
_entity.id
_entity.type
_entity.pdbx_description
1 polymer ?
#
loop_
_entity_poly.entity_id
_entity_poly.type
_entity_poly.pdbx_seq_one_letter_code
_entity_poly.pdbx_strand_id
1 'polypeptide(L)'
;MRRKRATSQDVANLAGVSRTTVSLVLNNVKRASIPPQTRQKVYDAAENLSYVPNATAQALATQRTKAIGLIMTRSPHHISSDT
;
A
#
# COMPACT_ATOMS: atom_id res chain seq x y z
N MET A 1 -1.78 -14.43 21.40
CA MET A 1 -2.86 -13.64 20.76
C MET A 1 -2.28 -12.85 19.59
N ARG A 2 -2.80 -13.03 18.37
CA ARG A 2 -2.30 -12.34 17.16
C ARG A 2 -2.75 -10.87 17.21
N ARG A 3 -1.85 -9.90 17.36
CA ARG A 3 -2.20 -8.47 17.27
C ARG A 3 -2.87 -8.22 15.92
N LYS A 4 -4.13 -7.77 15.95
CA LYS A 4 -4.91 -7.46 14.74
C LYS A 4 -4.30 -6.21 14.11
N ARG A 5 -3.74 -6.35 12.91
CA ARG A 5 -3.24 -5.20 12.14
C ARG A 5 -4.43 -4.31 11.77
N ALA A 6 -4.23 -3.00 11.80
CA ALA A 6 -5.21 -2.04 11.29
C ALA A 6 -5.57 -2.37 9.85
N THR A 7 -6.86 -2.29 9.53
CA THR A 7 -7.40 -2.55 8.20
C THR A 7 -7.89 -1.26 7.55
N SER A 8 -8.12 -1.29 6.23
CA SER A 8 -8.74 -0.15 5.53
C SER A 8 -10.13 0.19 6.08
N GLN A 9 -10.81 -0.76 6.72
CA GLN A 9 -12.10 -0.53 7.36
C GLN A 9 -11.93 0.28 8.66
N ASP A 10 -10.87 0.02 9.44
CA ASP A 10 -10.59 0.77 10.66
C ASP A 10 -10.24 2.22 10.32
N VAL A 11 -9.47 2.44 9.24
CA VAL A 11 -9.18 3.79 8.71
C VAL A 11 -10.46 4.49 8.26
N ALA A 12 -11.34 3.78 7.54
CA ALA A 12 -12.64 4.32 7.10
C ALA A 12 -13.51 4.76 8.28
N ASN A 13 -13.58 3.94 9.33
CA ASN A 13 -14.33 4.23 10.55
C ASN A 13 -13.77 5.46 11.28
N LEU A 14 -12.44 5.55 11.41
CA LEU A 14 -11.78 6.67 12.08
C LEU A 14 -11.90 7.98 11.30
N ALA A 15 -11.79 7.93 9.96
CA ALA A 15 -11.92 9.09 9.09
C ALA A 15 -13.38 9.50 8.81
N GLY A 16 -14.36 8.67 9.18
CA GLY A 16 -15.78 8.93 8.92
C GLY A 16 -16.17 8.86 7.44
N VAL A 17 -15.52 7.98 6.67
CA VAL A 17 -15.75 7.83 5.22
C VAL A 17 -15.97 6.37 4.83
N SER A 18 -16.36 6.11 3.58
CA SER A 18 -16.48 4.74 3.09
C SER A 18 -15.11 4.09 2.86
N ARG A 19 -15.03 2.76 2.94
CA ARG A 19 -13.84 1.99 2.55
C ARG A 19 -13.40 2.27 1.10
N THR A 20 -14.37 2.49 0.21
CA THR A 20 -14.10 2.88 -1.18
C THR A 20 -13.42 4.25 -1.25
N THR A 21 -13.86 5.22 -0.46
CA THR A 21 -13.23 6.55 -0.36
C THR A 21 -11.78 6.42 0.11
N VAL A 22 -11.52 5.62 1.15
CA VAL A 22 -10.14 5.34 1.62
C VAL A 22 -9.29 4.77 0.48
N SER A 23 -9.81 3.77 -0.25
CA SER A 23 -9.10 3.18 -1.40
C SER A 23 -8.79 4.21 -2.48
N LEU A 24 -9.75 5.08 -2.82
CA LEU A 24 -9.58 6.11 -3.85
C LEU A 24 -8.54 7.16 -3.44
N VAL A 25 -8.53 7.56 -2.17
CA VAL A 25 -7.54 8.51 -1.62
C VAL A 25 -6.15 7.89 -1.60
N LEU A 26 -6.00 6.69 -1.03
CA LEU A 26 -4.71 6.01 -0.92
C LEU A 26 -4.12 5.63 -2.30
N ASN A 27 -4.97 5.31 -3.27
CA ASN A 27 -4.54 5.05 -4.64
C ASN A 27 -4.42 6.33 -5.51
N ASN A 28 -4.58 7.52 -4.93
CA ASN A 28 -4.47 8.82 -5.61
C ASN A 28 -5.31 8.92 -6.90
N VAL A 29 -6.53 8.36 -6.89
CA VAL A 29 -7.39 8.34 -8.08
C VAL A 29 -7.92 9.74 -8.38
N LYS A 30 -7.32 10.41 -9.38
CA LYS A 30 -7.67 11.79 -9.77
C LYS A 30 -9.11 11.97 -10.24
N ARG A 31 -9.75 10.91 -10.75
CA ARG A 31 -11.15 10.93 -11.21
C ARG A 31 -12.16 11.00 -10.05
N ALA A 32 -11.74 10.69 -8.82
CA ALA A 32 -12.57 10.85 -7.65
C ALA A 32 -12.47 12.31 -7.16
N SER A 33 -13.56 13.06 -7.30
CA SER A 33 -13.67 14.44 -6.79
C SER A 33 -13.85 14.42 -5.26
N ILE A 34 -12.78 14.05 -4.56
CA ILE A 34 -12.73 13.99 -3.09
C ILE A 34 -12.14 15.33 -2.60
N PRO A 35 -12.85 16.07 -1.73
CA PRO A 35 -12.35 17.31 -1.15
C PRO A 35 -11.00 17.13 -0.47
N PRO A 36 -10.10 18.13 -0.55
CA PRO A 36 -8.77 18.04 0.08
C PRO A 36 -8.86 17.81 1.59
N GLN A 37 -9.85 18.40 2.26
CA GLN A 37 -10.13 18.17 3.68
C GLN A 37 -10.40 16.69 4.00
N THR A 38 -11.17 16.01 3.14
CA THR A 38 -11.49 14.58 3.32
C THR A 38 -10.27 13.71 3.05
N ARG A 39 -9.40 14.10 2.10
CA ARG A 39 -8.12 13.39 1.86
C ARG A 39 -7.23 13.48 3.09
N GLN A 40 -7.12 14.68 3.67
CA GLN A 40 -6.31 14.90 4.87
C GLN A 40 -6.80 14.02 6.03
N LYS A 41 -8.11 14.01 6.31
CA LYS A 41 -8.70 13.13 7.34
C LYS A 41 -8.35 11.65 7.15
N VAL A 42 -8.32 11.17 5.90
CA VAL A 42 -7.95 9.79 5.60
C VAL A 42 -6.45 9.54 5.86
N TYR A 43 -5.58 10.48 5.49
CA TYR A 43 -4.15 10.38 5.78
C TYR A 43 -3.86 10.41 7.28
N ASP A 44 -4.46 11.36 8.01
CA ASP A 44 -4.32 11.47 9.47
C ASP A 44 -4.81 10.20 10.16
N ALA A 45 -5.96 9.66 9.74
CA ALA A 45 -6.50 8.41 10.27
C ALA A 45 -5.60 7.21 9.98
N ALA A 46 -5.02 7.13 8.77
CA ALA A 46 -4.09 6.07 8.41
C ALA A 46 -2.80 6.15 9.24
N GLU A 47 -2.26 7.35 9.45
CA GLU A 47 -1.06 7.59 10.26
C GLU A 47 -1.31 7.23 11.74
N ASN A 48 -2.41 7.69 12.32
CA ASN A 48 -2.81 7.38 13.70
C ASN A 48 -2.94 5.87 13.96
N LEU A 49 -3.39 5.12 12.95
CA LEU A 49 -3.54 3.67 13.05
C LEU A 49 -2.26 2.91 12.65
N SER A 50 -1.18 3.61 12.28
CA SER A 50 0.01 3.01 11.66
C SER A 50 -0.37 2.04 10.53
N TYR A 51 -1.37 2.44 9.74
CA TYR A 51 -1.94 1.61 8.69
C TYR A 51 -0.97 1.51 7.51
N VAL A 52 -0.49 0.29 7.27
CA VAL A 52 0.32 -0.02 6.09
C VAL A 52 -0.53 -0.83 5.11
N PRO A 53 -0.71 -0.35 3.86
CA PRO A 53 -1.44 -1.08 2.85
C PRO A 53 -0.79 -2.45 2.57
N ASN A 54 -1.61 -3.49 2.44
CA ASN A 54 -1.13 -4.81 2.11
C ASN A 54 -0.84 -4.91 0.60
N ALA A 55 0.45 -4.98 0.24
CA ALA A 55 0.90 -5.06 -1.15
C ALA A 55 0.34 -6.29 -1.89
N THR A 56 0.24 -7.45 -1.25
CA THR A 56 -0.34 -8.67 -1.86
C THR A 56 -1.83 -8.48 -2.16
N ALA A 57 -2.57 -7.87 -1.23
CA ALA A 57 -3.99 -7.59 -1.44
C ALA A 57 -4.21 -6.53 -2.53
N GLN A 58 -3.34 -5.51 -2.61
CA GLN A 58 -3.34 -4.55 -3.70
C GLN A 58 -3.06 -5.22 -5.03
N ALA A 59 -2.02 -6.05 -5.10
CA ALA A 59 -1.65 -6.76 -6.33
C ALA A 59 -2.78 -7.61 -6.88
N LEU A 60 -3.51 -8.30 -6.00
CA LEU A 60 -4.70 -9.07 -6.35
C LEU A 60 -5.83 -8.17 -6.86
N ALA A 61 -6.15 -7.09 -6.14
CA ALA A 61 -7.21 -6.17 -6.52
C ALA A 61 -6.92 -5.44 -7.84
N THR A 62 -5.66 -5.12 -8.13
CA THR A 62 -5.25 -4.43 -9.36
C THR A 62 -4.80 -5.38 -10.47
N GLN A 63 -4.77 -6.70 -10.23
CA GLN A 63 -4.18 -7.72 -11.12
C GLN A 63 -2.75 -7.36 -11.57
N ARG A 64 -1.99 -6.67 -10.71
CA ARG A 64 -0.66 -6.13 -11.02
C ARG A 64 0.22 -6.11 -9.78
N THR A 65 1.29 -6.91 -9.79
CA THR A 65 2.19 -7.06 -8.63
C THR A 65 3.20 -5.92 -8.47
N LYS A 66 3.47 -5.14 -9.54
CA LYS A 66 4.52 -4.09 -9.58
C LYS A 66 5.90 -4.60 -9.09
N ALA A 67 6.22 -5.87 -9.34
CA ALA A 67 7.51 -6.47 -9.00
C ALA A 67 8.49 -6.34 -10.17
N ILE A 68 9.75 -5.99 -9.89
CA ILE A 68 10.84 -5.98 -10.87
C ILE A 68 11.72 -7.20 -10.60
N GLY A 69 11.87 -8.07 -11.59
CA GLY A 69 12.79 -9.21 -11.53
C GLY A 69 14.15 -8.83 -12.12
N LEU A 70 15.22 -9.02 -11.36
CA LEU A 70 16.60 -8.81 -11.82
C LEU A 70 17.26 -10.17 -12.05
N ILE A 71 17.73 -10.42 -13.26
CA ILE A 71 18.52 -11.59 -13.62
C ILE A 71 19.90 -11.10 -14.02
N MET A 72 20.92 -11.46 -13.24
CA MET A 72 22.31 -11.13 -13.53
C MET A 72 23.07 -12.42 -13.84
N THR A 73 23.65 -12.50 -15.04
CA THR A 73 24.61 -13.54 -15.38
C THR A 73 25.99 -13.07 -14.93
N ARG A 74 26.71 -13.91 -14.18
CA ARG A 74 28.09 -13.64 -13.75
C ARG A 74 29.00 -14.60 -14.49
N SER A 75 30.14 -14.11 -15.00
CA SER A 75 31.15 -14.96 -15.64
C SER A 75 31.80 -15.89 -14.61
N PRO A 76 32.01 -17.19 -14.92
CA PRO A 76 32.57 -18.16 -13.98
C PRO A 76 33.95 -17.80 -13.40
N HIS A 77 34.68 -16.90 -14.04
CA HIS A 77 36.00 -16.46 -13.58
C HIS A 77 35.93 -15.42 -12.44
N HIS A 78 34.77 -14.84 -12.16
CA HIS A 78 34.58 -13.77 -11.16
C HIS A 78 33.86 -14.26 -9.89
N ILE A 79 33.43 -15.52 -9.83
CA ILE A 79 32.78 -16.12 -8.66
C ILE A 79 33.77 -16.63 -7.60
N SER A 80 35.06 -16.73 -7.95
CA SER A 80 36.10 -17.27 -7.06
C SER A 80 36.81 -16.21 -6.21
N SER A 81 36.54 -14.91 -6.46
CA SER A 81 37.24 -13.80 -5.81
C SER A 81 36.44 -13.16 -4.66
N ASP A 82 35.25 -13.67 -4.37
CA ASP A 82 34.36 -13.17 -3.31
C ASP A 82 34.55 -14.07 -2.07
N THR A 83 35.70 -13.92 -1.41
CA THR A 83 35.94 -14.40 -0.04
C THR A 83 36.31 -13.21 0.83
#